data_AF-A0A1S1Q4N0-F1
#
_entry.id   AF-A0A1S1Q4N0-F1
#
_cell.length_a   1.000
_cell.length_b   1.000
_cell.length_c   1.000
_cell.angle_alpha   90.00
_cell.angle_beta   90.00
_cell.angle_gamma   90.00
#
_symmetry.space_group_name_H-M   'P 1'
#
loop_
_entity.id
_entity.type
_entity.pdbx_description
1 polymer ?
#
loop_
_entity_poly.entity_id
_entity_poly.type
_entity_poly.pdbx_seq_one_letter_code
_entity_poly.pdbx_strand_id
1 'polypeptide(L)'
;MPARMRMTATSRVERPTPARQWIARCAPRWTSSVFSSASTMIFVKSKDADEWLACATLQAALGVKVVRNDDQSPQPRRSRQPRPNGRHDLTITYADGRRAAVEVVSTRDETAMGFSAASTSYTTVSRLTRTWVLVVSPEARIKDLKREAPAALARLEENGTTSLEGRGISDRRPQELRRLRVVSCVSTPPAEGNKAGFYLVQDFTAGWSGGSSDHGDLVVQRCNELLASAEKADVPRKLLASGLSERHAVVVVTFDWLDSLGSIESGALPRIAPTLPKGVDRLWLVIPREPGPIRAIYWLGDGRWRDVVLTEEQLEAPRGLFSG
;
A
#
# COMPACT_ATOMS: atom_id res chain seq x y z
N MET A 1 -7.26 42.33 -57.26
CA MET A 1 -6.88 40.98 -56.80
C MET A 1 -6.52 41.03 -55.33
N PRO A 2 -7.26 40.41 -54.40
CA PRO A 2 -6.82 40.27 -53.02
C PRO A 2 -6.19 38.89 -52.77
N ALA A 3 -5.08 38.89 -52.03
CA ALA A 3 -4.32 37.69 -51.67
C ALA A 3 -5.04 36.89 -50.56
N ARG A 4 -5.23 35.59 -50.80
CA ARG A 4 -5.74 34.63 -49.80
C ARG A 4 -4.62 34.26 -48.82
N MET A 5 -4.78 34.66 -47.57
CA MET A 5 -3.94 34.25 -46.45
C MET A 5 -4.36 32.84 -45.98
N ARG A 6 -3.47 31.84 -46.12
CA ARG A 6 -3.68 30.48 -45.59
C ARG A 6 -3.26 30.46 -44.12
N MET A 7 -4.21 30.20 -43.22
CA MET A 7 -3.90 29.82 -41.83
C MET A 7 -3.49 28.34 -41.80
N THR A 8 -2.24 28.07 -41.46
CA THR A 8 -1.75 26.74 -41.11
C THR A 8 -2.15 26.42 -39.68
N ALA A 9 -2.95 25.37 -39.49
CA ALA A 9 -3.31 24.87 -38.17
C ALA A 9 -2.06 24.31 -37.48
N THR A 10 -1.62 24.97 -36.42
CA THR A 10 -0.58 24.45 -35.52
C THR A 10 -1.15 23.26 -34.74
N SER A 11 -0.57 22.07 -34.94
CA SER A 11 -0.92 20.88 -34.17
C SER A 11 -0.55 21.09 -32.70
N ARG A 12 -1.56 21.05 -31.83
CA ARG A 12 -1.36 21.12 -30.38
C ARG A 12 -0.86 19.76 -29.91
N VAL A 13 0.41 19.69 -29.51
CA VAL A 13 0.98 18.49 -28.89
C VAL A 13 0.32 18.33 -27.51
N GLU A 14 -0.56 17.33 -27.37
CA GLU A 14 -1.15 16.97 -26.08
C GLU A 14 -0.08 16.42 -25.15
N ARG A 15 0.10 17.07 -23.99
CA ARG A 15 0.98 16.54 -22.94
C ARG A 15 0.30 15.32 -22.30
N PRO A 16 1.01 14.19 -22.13
CA PRO A 16 0.44 13.01 -21.50
C PRO A 16 0.09 13.30 -20.03
N THR A 17 -1.07 12.82 -19.60
CA THR A 17 -1.56 12.91 -18.21
C THR A 17 -0.61 12.18 -17.25
N PRO A 18 -0.57 12.57 -15.96
CA PRO A 18 0.25 11.89 -14.95
C PRO A 18 0.01 10.37 -14.86
N ALA A 19 -1.24 9.92 -15.06
CA ALA A 19 -1.59 8.50 -15.12
C ALA A 19 -0.93 7.77 -16.31
N ARG A 20 -0.89 8.39 -17.51
CA ARG A 20 -0.18 7.83 -18.67
C ARG A 20 1.33 7.77 -18.45
N GLN A 21 1.92 8.77 -17.80
CA GLN A 21 3.34 8.78 -17.46
C GLN A 21 3.68 7.72 -16.41
N TRP A 22 2.82 7.53 -15.42
CA TRP A 22 2.98 6.50 -14.40
C TRP A 22 2.85 5.09 -15.00
N ILE A 23 1.79 4.81 -15.75
CA ILE A 23 1.60 3.53 -16.46
C ILE A 23 2.78 3.22 -17.40
N ALA A 24 3.23 4.20 -18.19
CA ALA A 24 4.35 4.00 -19.12
C ALA A 24 5.70 3.75 -18.40
N ARG A 25 5.89 4.31 -17.19
CA ARG A 25 7.09 4.08 -16.36
C ARG A 25 7.02 2.76 -15.59
N CYS A 26 5.83 2.36 -15.17
CA CYS A 26 5.61 1.18 -14.33
C CYS A 26 5.43 -0.10 -15.14
N ALA A 27 4.72 -0.07 -16.28
CA ALA A 27 4.40 -1.27 -17.06
C ALA A 27 5.64 -2.09 -17.47
N PRO A 28 6.77 -1.51 -17.94
CA PRO A 28 7.97 -2.28 -18.27
C PRO A 28 8.69 -2.87 -17.05
N ARG A 29 8.63 -2.17 -15.90
CA ARG A 29 9.24 -2.61 -14.62
C ARG A 29 8.43 -3.73 -13.96
N TRP A 30 7.10 -3.66 -14.06
CA TRP A 30 6.18 -4.67 -13.53
C TRP A 30 6.32 -6.02 -14.23
N THR A 31 6.64 -6.03 -15.53
CA THR A 31 6.82 -7.26 -16.30
C THR A 31 8.18 -7.94 -16.14
N SER A 32 9.19 -7.28 -15.54
CA SER A 32 10.57 -7.80 -15.53
C SER A 32 11.25 -7.90 -14.15
N SER A 33 10.85 -7.13 -13.12
CA SER A 33 11.57 -7.14 -11.82
C SER A 33 10.73 -7.30 -10.55
N VAL A 34 9.39 -7.26 -10.64
CA VAL A 34 8.49 -7.21 -9.45
C VAL A 34 8.14 -8.61 -8.89
N PHE A 35 8.71 -9.67 -9.46
CA PHE A 35 8.48 -11.05 -8.99
C PHE A 35 9.78 -11.77 -8.56
N SER A 36 10.76 -11.01 -8.05
CA SER A 36 11.92 -11.57 -7.34
C SER A 36 11.49 -12.09 -5.96
N SER A 37 12.14 -13.13 -5.44
CA SER A 37 11.80 -13.88 -4.22
C SER A 37 11.61 -13.05 -2.94
N ALA A 38 12.08 -11.80 -2.91
CA ALA A 38 11.84 -10.86 -1.81
C ALA A 38 10.40 -10.30 -1.80
N SER A 39 9.77 -10.14 -2.97
CA SER A 39 8.38 -9.66 -3.11
C SER A 39 7.34 -10.64 -2.58
N THR A 40 7.71 -11.90 -2.34
CA THR A 40 6.80 -12.90 -1.76
C THR A 40 6.65 -12.73 -0.25
N MET A 41 7.60 -12.10 0.46
CA MET A 41 7.56 -12.03 1.93
C MET A 41 6.59 -10.97 2.48
N ILE A 42 6.32 -9.86 1.79
CA ILE A 42 5.51 -8.75 2.35
C ILE A 42 4.01 -8.90 2.02
N PHE A 43 3.65 -9.76 1.07
CA PHE A 43 2.25 -10.16 0.84
C PHE A 43 1.76 -11.26 1.80
N VAL A 44 2.62 -11.79 2.68
CA VAL A 44 2.19 -12.75 3.70
C VAL A 44 1.37 -11.99 4.75
N LYS A 45 0.05 -12.18 4.65
CA LYS A 45 -0.99 -11.70 5.56
C LYS A 45 -0.79 -12.28 6.96
N SER A 46 0.14 -11.73 7.73
CA SER A 46 0.23 -12.06 9.13
C SER A 46 0.55 -10.83 9.96
N LYS A 47 -0.14 -10.75 11.09
CA LYS A 47 0.25 -9.90 12.22
C LYS A 47 1.75 -10.08 12.54
N ASP A 48 2.29 -11.28 12.33
CA ASP A 48 3.72 -11.56 12.50
C ASP A 48 4.62 -10.73 11.59
N ALA A 49 4.25 -10.56 10.31
CA ALA A 49 5.02 -9.76 9.38
C ALA A 49 5.03 -8.27 9.80
N ASP A 50 3.89 -7.76 10.27
CA ASP A 50 3.80 -6.38 10.77
C ASP A 50 4.60 -6.17 12.05
N GLU A 51 4.50 -7.09 13.00
CA GLU A 51 5.26 -7.04 14.25
C GLU A 51 6.77 -7.15 14.00
N TRP A 52 7.17 -8.02 13.08
CA TRP A 52 8.57 -8.13 12.67
C TRP A 52 9.04 -6.83 12.01
N LEU A 53 8.24 -6.25 11.12
CA LEU A 53 8.58 -5.02 10.43
C LEU A 53 8.67 -3.83 11.41
N ALA A 54 7.75 -3.76 12.36
CA ALA A 54 7.78 -2.80 13.46
C ALA A 54 9.03 -2.98 14.32
N CYS A 55 9.41 -4.22 14.64
CA CYS A 55 10.62 -4.53 15.38
C CYS A 55 11.87 -4.02 14.66
N ALA A 56 12.04 -4.37 13.37
CA ALA A 56 13.16 -3.91 12.55
C ALA A 56 13.22 -2.37 12.47
N THR A 57 12.05 -1.73 12.27
CA THR A 57 11.93 -0.27 12.25
C THR A 57 12.41 0.38 13.54
N LEU A 58 11.91 -0.10 14.68
CA LEU A 58 12.25 0.44 15.99
C LEU A 58 13.73 0.23 16.33
N GLN A 59 14.29 -0.94 16.02
CA GLN A 59 15.70 -1.24 16.20
C GLN A 59 16.58 -0.32 15.35
N ALA A 60 16.25 -0.14 14.07
CA ALA A 60 17.00 0.72 13.17
C ALA A 60 16.94 2.20 13.58
N ALA A 61 15.77 2.69 13.99
CA ALA A 61 15.60 4.10 14.35
C ALA A 61 16.21 4.47 15.71
N LEU A 62 16.14 3.56 16.70
CA LEU A 62 16.49 3.87 18.08
C LEU A 62 17.83 3.25 18.51
N GLY A 63 18.36 2.27 17.78
CA GLY A 63 19.57 1.54 18.18
C GLY A 63 19.40 0.74 19.47
N VAL A 64 18.18 0.24 19.73
CA VAL A 64 17.80 -0.43 20.99
C VAL A 64 17.37 -1.88 20.74
N LYS A 65 17.35 -2.67 21.82
CA LYS A 65 16.77 -4.02 21.79
C LYS A 65 15.24 -3.93 21.80
N VAL A 66 14.62 -4.64 20.86
CA VAL A 66 13.17 -4.81 20.77
C VAL A 66 12.85 -6.29 20.82
N VAL A 67 11.89 -6.67 21.68
CA VAL A 67 11.47 -8.05 21.92
C VAL A 67 9.98 -8.17 21.64
N ARG A 68 9.60 -9.13 20.81
CA ARG A 68 8.19 -9.48 20.58
C ARG A 68 7.64 -10.32 21.74
N ASN A 69 6.45 -9.97 22.22
CA ASN A 69 5.82 -10.62 23.37
C ASN A 69 4.76 -11.66 22.99
N ASP A 70 4.29 -11.67 21.73
CA ASP A 70 3.44 -12.74 21.19
C ASP A 70 4.34 -13.81 20.57
N ASP A 71 5.06 -14.54 21.43
CA ASP A 71 5.67 -15.78 20.99
C ASP A 71 4.53 -16.77 20.75
N GLN A 72 4.24 -17.09 19.48
CA GLN A 72 3.29 -18.13 19.10
C GLN A 72 3.71 -19.53 19.60
N SER A 73 4.62 -19.62 20.57
CA SER A 73 4.89 -20.77 21.42
C SER A 73 3.59 -21.55 21.60
N PRO A 74 3.49 -22.77 21.04
CA PRO A 74 2.28 -23.56 21.08
C PRO A 74 2.01 -23.93 22.53
N GLN A 75 1.35 -23.02 23.26
CA GLN A 75 0.86 -23.33 24.58
C GLN A 75 -0.13 -24.48 24.39
N PRO A 76 0.10 -25.62 25.07
CA PRO A 76 -0.75 -26.77 24.90
C PRO A 76 -2.20 -26.35 25.15
N ARG A 77 -3.07 -26.60 24.16
CA ARG A 77 -4.50 -26.20 24.11
C ARG A 77 -5.32 -26.52 25.36
N ARG A 78 -4.78 -27.30 26.30
CA ARG A 78 -5.44 -27.74 27.53
C ARG A 78 -5.34 -26.76 28.70
N SER A 79 -4.45 -25.76 28.69
CA SER A 79 -4.46 -24.69 29.69
C SER A 79 -4.99 -23.39 29.08
N ARG A 80 -6.30 -23.36 28.82
CA ARG A 80 -7.03 -22.16 28.38
C ARG A 80 -7.22 -21.19 29.55
N GLN A 81 -6.17 -20.96 30.36
CA GLN A 81 -6.17 -19.81 31.25
C GLN A 81 -6.12 -18.58 30.34
N PRO A 82 -7.07 -17.63 30.48
CA PRO A 82 -6.97 -16.37 29.78
C PRO A 82 -5.59 -15.79 30.10
N ARG A 83 -4.78 -15.57 29.05
CA ARG A 83 -3.50 -14.87 29.20
C ARG A 83 -3.81 -13.59 29.99
N PRO A 84 -3.05 -13.28 31.07
CA PRO A 84 -3.36 -12.12 31.90
C PRO A 84 -3.57 -10.91 30.98
N ASN A 85 -4.77 -10.34 31.06
CA ASN A 85 -5.27 -9.33 30.14
C ASN A 85 -4.22 -8.21 29.96
N GLY A 86 -3.80 -7.91 28.73
CA GLY A 86 -3.03 -6.68 28.45
C GLY A 86 -1.53 -6.85 28.19
N ARG A 87 -1.06 -7.97 27.63
CA ARG A 87 0.27 -7.95 27.00
C ARG A 87 0.21 -7.20 25.69
N HIS A 88 1.05 -6.18 25.60
CA HIS A 88 1.30 -5.43 24.39
C HIS A 88 2.19 -6.22 23.41
N ASP A 89 2.14 -5.92 22.11
CA ASP A 89 2.83 -6.71 21.07
C ASP A 89 4.37 -6.73 21.23
N LEU A 90 5.05 -5.58 21.42
CA LEU A 90 6.52 -5.50 21.52
C LEU A 90 7.00 -4.73 22.76
N THR A 91 8.09 -5.17 23.37
CA THR A 91 8.81 -4.43 24.42
C THR A 91 10.09 -3.82 23.88
N ILE A 92 10.29 -2.53 24.09
CA ILE A 92 11.58 -1.85 23.90
C ILE A 92 12.34 -1.84 25.23
N THR A 93 13.64 -2.14 25.21
CA THR A 93 14.53 -1.97 26.36
C THR A 93 15.65 -0.99 26.01
N TYR A 94 15.68 0.14 26.69
CA TYR A 94 16.71 1.18 26.54
C TYR A 94 18.00 0.81 27.29
N ALA A 95 19.12 1.46 26.95
CA ALA A 95 20.41 1.22 27.58
C ALA A 95 20.43 1.53 29.09
N ASP A 96 19.57 2.44 29.54
CA ASP A 96 19.38 2.79 30.96
C ASP A 96 18.43 1.84 31.71
N GLY A 97 17.97 0.77 31.06
CA GLY A 97 17.05 -0.21 31.64
C GLY A 97 15.58 0.21 31.63
N ARG A 98 15.24 1.43 31.21
CA ARG A 98 13.84 1.81 30.99
C ARG A 98 13.22 0.93 29.91
N ARG A 99 11.90 0.74 30.00
CA ARG A 99 11.13 -0.09 29.06
C ARG A 99 9.94 0.68 28.51
N ALA A 100 9.62 0.39 27.25
CA ALA A 100 8.42 0.90 26.59
C ALA A 100 7.54 -0.24 26.06
N ALA A 101 6.23 0.00 26.04
CA ALA A 101 5.25 -0.88 25.44
C ALA A 101 4.97 -0.45 24.00
N VAL A 102 4.77 -1.40 23.10
CA VAL A 102 4.42 -1.15 21.70
C VAL A 102 3.23 -2.00 21.31
N GLU A 103 2.23 -1.38 20.69
CA GLU A 103 1.18 -2.06 19.94
C GLU A 103 1.39 -1.82 18.45
N VAL A 104 1.20 -2.87 17.65
CA VAL A 104 1.32 -2.83 16.21
C VAL A 104 -0.06 -3.03 15.59
N VAL A 105 -0.49 -2.04 14.82
CA VAL A 105 -1.76 -2.07 14.09
C VAL A 105 -1.48 -1.87 12.61
N SER A 106 -2.27 -2.52 11.77
CA SER A 106 -2.23 -2.33 10.32
C SER A 106 -3.46 -1.60 9.84
N THR A 107 -3.27 -0.79 8.80
CA THR A 107 -4.36 -0.15 8.08
C THR A 107 -4.97 -1.05 7.00
N ARG A 108 -4.45 -2.28 6.80
CA ARG A 108 -4.95 -3.19 5.77
C ARG A 108 -6.43 -3.47 5.97
N ASP A 109 -7.23 -3.14 4.97
CA ASP A 109 -8.59 -3.68 4.85
C ASP A 109 -8.53 -5.14 4.37
N GLU A 110 -9.07 -6.06 5.19
CA GLU A 110 -9.14 -7.48 4.85
C GLU A 110 -9.87 -7.76 3.53
N THR A 111 -10.84 -6.92 3.18
CA THR A 111 -11.60 -7.00 1.94
C THR A 111 -10.74 -6.61 0.75
N ALA A 112 -10.03 -5.47 0.84
CA ALA A 112 -9.12 -5.00 -0.20
C ALA A 112 -7.93 -5.98 -0.42
N MET A 113 -7.46 -6.64 0.65
CA MET A 113 -6.42 -7.67 0.53
C MET A 113 -6.90 -8.90 -0.25
N GLY A 114 -8.13 -9.36 0.02
CA GLY A 114 -8.73 -10.48 -0.72
C GLY A 114 -8.80 -10.19 -2.22
N PHE A 115 -9.07 -8.93 -2.57
CA PHE A 115 -9.03 -8.46 -3.95
C PHE A 115 -7.60 -8.49 -4.51
N SER A 116 -6.63 -7.88 -3.83
CA SER A 116 -5.23 -7.82 -4.26
C SER A 116 -4.62 -9.21 -4.52
N ALA A 117 -4.85 -10.17 -3.62
CA ALA A 117 -4.34 -11.54 -3.79
C ALA A 117 -4.94 -12.25 -5.01
N ALA A 118 -6.19 -11.94 -5.36
CA ALA A 118 -6.85 -12.54 -6.51
C ALA A 118 -6.61 -11.76 -7.82
N SER A 119 -6.24 -10.48 -7.75
CA SER A 119 -6.00 -9.60 -8.89
C SER A 119 -4.59 -9.69 -9.47
N THR A 120 -3.60 -10.07 -8.67
CA THR A 120 -2.19 -10.26 -9.11
C THR A 120 -2.01 -11.40 -10.12
N SER A 121 -3.00 -12.27 -10.29
CA SER A 121 -2.92 -13.38 -11.24
C SER A 121 -3.10 -12.91 -12.71
N TYR A 122 -2.06 -13.14 -13.52
CA TYR A 122 -2.15 -12.97 -14.97
C TYR A 122 -3.18 -13.93 -15.57
N THR A 123 -4.08 -13.42 -16.41
CA THR A 123 -5.05 -14.24 -17.13
C THR A 123 -4.69 -14.28 -18.61
N THR A 124 -4.22 -15.43 -19.10
CA THR A 124 -3.96 -15.66 -20.52
C THR A 124 -5.26 -15.79 -21.30
N VAL A 125 -5.34 -15.14 -22.46
CA VAL A 125 -6.54 -15.13 -23.30
C VAL A 125 -6.12 -15.24 -24.78
N SER A 126 -6.41 -16.37 -25.41
CA SER A 126 -5.96 -16.67 -26.78
C SER A 126 -6.53 -15.76 -27.87
N ARG A 127 -7.70 -15.14 -27.62
CA ARG A 127 -8.34 -14.20 -28.56
C ARG A 127 -7.79 -12.77 -28.49
N LEU A 128 -6.91 -12.48 -27.53
CA LEU A 128 -6.26 -11.18 -27.46
C LEU A 128 -4.94 -11.26 -28.20
N THR A 129 -4.53 -10.12 -28.76
CA THR A 129 -3.23 -9.94 -29.41
C THR A 129 -2.29 -9.09 -28.56
N ARG A 130 -2.80 -8.47 -27.47
CA ARG A 130 -2.05 -7.58 -26.58
C ARG A 130 -2.12 -8.04 -25.13
N THR A 131 -1.23 -7.49 -24.33
CA THR A 131 -1.28 -7.59 -22.86
C THR A 131 -2.01 -6.36 -22.32
N TRP A 132 -3.12 -6.58 -21.62
CA TRP A 132 -3.89 -5.52 -21.01
C TRP A 132 -3.61 -5.38 -19.51
N VAL A 133 -3.68 -4.17 -18.99
CA VAL A 133 -3.76 -3.89 -17.56
C VAL A 133 -5.10 -3.23 -17.32
N LEU A 134 -5.97 -3.87 -16.53
CA LEU A 134 -7.27 -3.33 -16.15
C LEU A 134 -7.17 -2.76 -14.75
N VAL A 135 -7.39 -1.47 -14.61
CA VAL A 135 -7.59 -0.83 -13.31
C VAL A 135 -9.07 -0.94 -12.96
N VAL A 136 -9.42 -1.55 -11.84
CA VAL A 136 -10.81 -1.91 -11.51
C VAL A 136 -11.21 -1.48 -10.10
N SER A 137 -12.44 -1.03 -9.94
CA SER A 137 -12.97 -0.55 -8.65
C SER A 137 -12.89 -1.62 -7.56
N PRO A 138 -12.75 -1.26 -6.26
CA PRO A 138 -12.80 -2.23 -5.15
C PRO A 138 -14.05 -3.12 -5.13
N GLU A 139 -15.17 -2.64 -5.67
CA GLU A 139 -16.43 -3.37 -5.74
C GLU A 139 -16.50 -4.34 -6.95
N ALA A 140 -15.44 -4.43 -7.75
CA ALA A 140 -15.40 -5.31 -8.91
C ALA A 140 -15.41 -6.78 -8.49
N ARG A 141 -16.21 -7.58 -9.19
CA ARG A 141 -16.26 -9.04 -8.98
C ARG A 141 -15.23 -9.71 -9.88
N ILE A 142 -14.14 -10.21 -9.29
CA ILE A 142 -13.03 -10.83 -10.04
C ILE A 142 -13.50 -11.99 -10.93
N LYS A 143 -14.47 -12.80 -10.46
CA LYS A 143 -15.06 -13.88 -11.26
C LYS A 143 -15.74 -13.37 -12.52
N ASP A 144 -16.47 -12.25 -12.43
CA ASP A 144 -17.17 -11.66 -13.57
C ASP A 144 -16.18 -11.00 -14.53
N LEU A 145 -15.15 -10.32 -13.99
CA LEU A 145 -14.03 -9.79 -14.78
C LEU A 145 -13.36 -10.90 -15.60
N LYS A 146 -12.96 -12.01 -14.97
CA LYS A 146 -12.31 -13.13 -15.66
C LYS A 146 -13.19 -13.75 -16.74
N ARG A 147 -14.51 -13.81 -16.53
CA ARG A 147 -15.48 -14.34 -17.49
C ARG A 147 -15.72 -13.39 -18.67
N GLU A 148 -15.92 -12.10 -18.40
CA GLU A 148 -16.52 -11.18 -19.37
C GLU A 148 -15.55 -10.15 -19.97
N ALA A 149 -14.54 -9.73 -19.20
CA ALA A 149 -13.53 -8.77 -19.69
C ALA A 149 -12.89 -9.19 -21.01
N PRO A 150 -12.48 -10.46 -21.24
CA PRO A 150 -11.79 -10.79 -22.47
C PRO A 150 -12.60 -10.54 -23.75
N ALA A 151 -13.94 -10.52 -23.70
CA ALA A 151 -14.75 -10.22 -24.88
C ALA A 151 -14.81 -8.71 -25.15
N ALA A 152 -14.88 -7.92 -24.08
CA ALA A 152 -14.81 -6.47 -24.17
C ALA A 152 -13.44 -6.01 -24.67
N LEU A 153 -12.35 -6.61 -24.19
CA LEU A 153 -10.98 -6.28 -24.61
C LEU A 153 -10.71 -6.62 -26.08
N ALA A 154 -11.21 -7.76 -26.57
CA ALA A 154 -11.08 -8.11 -28.00
C ALA A 154 -11.74 -7.04 -28.90
N ARG A 155 -12.95 -6.57 -28.53
CA ARG A 155 -13.61 -5.46 -29.25
C ARG A 155 -12.83 -4.15 -29.19
N LEU A 156 -12.12 -3.87 -28.11
CA LEU A 156 -11.23 -2.70 -28.06
C LEU A 156 -10.07 -2.85 -29.04
N GLU A 157 -9.43 -4.02 -29.11
CA GLU A 157 -8.33 -4.29 -30.04
C GLU A 157 -8.79 -4.20 -31.50
N GLU A 158 -9.93 -4.79 -31.84
CA GLU A 158 -10.54 -4.74 -33.18
C GLU A 158 -10.80 -3.30 -33.63
N ASN A 159 -11.18 -2.42 -32.70
CA ASN A 159 -11.40 -1.00 -32.96
C ASN A 159 -10.12 -0.15 -32.87
N GLY A 160 -8.95 -0.77 -32.75
CA GLY A 160 -7.66 -0.07 -32.62
C GLY A 160 -7.49 0.71 -31.31
N THR A 161 -8.33 0.46 -30.31
CA THR A 161 -8.25 1.13 -29.00
C THR A 161 -7.16 0.47 -28.15
N THR A 162 -6.16 1.25 -27.75
CA THR A 162 -5.05 0.78 -26.90
C THR A 162 -5.12 1.29 -25.47
N SER A 163 -5.97 2.28 -25.19
CA SER A 163 -6.20 2.78 -23.84
C SER A 163 -7.58 3.43 -23.69
N LEU A 164 -8.14 3.34 -22.47
CA LEU A 164 -9.33 4.06 -22.05
C LEU A 164 -9.13 4.60 -20.63
N GLU A 165 -9.43 5.87 -20.45
CA GLU A 165 -9.46 6.53 -19.15
C GLU A 165 -10.93 6.76 -18.77
N GLY A 166 -11.35 6.26 -17.61
CA GLY A 166 -12.76 6.28 -17.19
C GLY A 166 -13.11 7.35 -16.15
N ARG A 167 -12.24 8.34 -15.93
CA ARG A 167 -12.51 9.42 -14.97
C ARG A 167 -12.76 10.74 -15.69
N GLY A 168 -13.89 11.37 -15.35
CA GLY A 168 -14.25 12.71 -15.81
C GLY A 168 -15.50 12.76 -16.68
N ILE A 169 -15.84 13.98 -17.10
CA ILE A 169 -17.03 14.32 -17.90
C ILE A 169 -17.03 13.59 -19.26
N SER A 170 -15.86 13.17 -19.73
CA SER A 170 -15.65 12.45 -20.99
C SER A 170 -15.46 10.95 -20.79
N ASP A 171 -16.17 10.32 -19.84
CA ASP A 171 -16.11 8.85 -19.69
C ASP A 171 -16.61 8.15 -20.96
N ARG A 172 -15.66 7.71 -21.79
CA ARG A 172 -15.89 7.04 -23.08
C ARG A 172 -15.86 5.53 -22.97
N ARG A 173 -15.88 4.97 -21.75
CA ARG A 173 -15.84 3.51 -21.58
C ARG A 173 -17.09 2.86 -22.18
N PRO A 174 -16.93 1.78 -22.95
CA PRO A 174 -18.05 0.91 -23.30
C PRO A 174 -18.86 0.50 -22.07
N GLN A 175 -20.18 0.31 -22.24
CA GLN A 175 -21.10 0.00 -21.14
C GLN A 175 -20.70 -1.28 -20.41
N GLU A 176 -20.12 -2.25 -21.12
CA GLU A 176 -19.68 -3.53 -20.59
C GLU A 176 -18.53 -3.37 -19.59
N LEU A 177 -17.55 -2.52 -19.89
CA LEU A 177 -16.44 -2.22 -18.98
C LEU A 177 -16.92 -1.47 -17.74
N ARG A 178 -17.87 -0.55 -17.90
CA ARG A 178 -18.52 0.14 -16.77
C ARG A 178 -19.25 -0.83 -15.85
N ARG A 179 -20.02 -1.77 -16.42
CA ARG A 179 -20.70 -2.84 -15.66
C ARG A 179 -19.72 -3.74 -14.91
N LEU A 180 -18.57 -4.04 -15.52
CA LEU A 180 -17.48 -4.80 -14.88
C LEU A 180 -16.66 -3.98 -13.89
N ARG A 181 -17.02 -2.70 -13.65
CA ARG A 181 -16.31 -1.78 -12.76
C ARG A 181 -14.84 -1.54 -13.17
N VAL A 182 -14.52 -1.66 -14.45
CA VAL A 182 -13.20 -1.31 -14.99
C VAL A 182 -13.08 0.20 -15.09
N VAL A 183 -12.22 0.81 -14.29
CA VAL A 183 -12.01 2.26 -14.22
C VAL A 183 -11.12 2.77 -15.34
N SER A 184 -10.07 2.05 -15.68
CA SER A 184 -9.26 2.34 -16.86
C SER A 184 -8.64 1.06 -17.39
N CYS A 185 -8.19 1.11 -18.64
CA CYS A 185 -7.43 0.01 -19.21
C CYS A 185 -6.41 0.53 -20.20
N VAL A 186 -5.29 -0.17 -20.29
CA VAL A 186 -4.19 0.13 -21.21
C VAL A 186 -3.62 -1.18 -21.74
N SER A 187 -3.14 -1.18 -22.97
CA SER A 187 -2.51 -2.35 -23.56
C SER A 187 -1.14 -2.09 -24.18
N THR A 188 -0.26 -3.06 -24.00
CA THR A 188 1.06 -3.12 -24.64
C THR A 188 1.12 -4.32 -25.59
N PRO A 189 2.01 -4.32 -26.60
CA PRO A 189 2.36 -5.55 -27.28
C PRO A 189 2.79 -6.62 -26.26
N PRO A 190 2.55 -7.91 -26.51
CA PRO A 190 3.05 -8.98 -25.65
C PRO A 190 4.58 -8.93 -25.58
N ALA A 191 5.14 -9.08 -24.39
CA ALA A 191 6.59 -9.25 -24.23
C ALA A 191 7.01 -10.66 -24.66
N GLU A 192 8.28 -10.84 -25.01
CA GLU A 192 8.83 -12.17 -25.32
C GLU A 192 8.58 -13.14 -24.16
N GLY A 193 8.03 -14.32 -24.48
CA GLY A 193 7.63 -15.33 -23.48
C GLY A 193 6.26 -15.12 -22.80
N ASN A 194 5.65 -13.94 -22.91
CA ASN A 194 4.34 -13.66 -22.34
C ASN A 194 3.23 -13.81 -23.39
N LYS A 195 2.32 -14.78 -23.20
CA LYS A 195 1.11 -14.92 -24.03
C LYS A 195 0.20 -13.72 -23.85
N ALA A 196 -0.59 -13.35 -24.86
CA ALA A 196 -1.59 -12.29 -24.74
C ALA A 196 -2.64 -12.59 -23.66
N GLY A 197 -3.23 -11.55 -23.07
CA GLY A 197 -4.00 -11.68 -21.83
C GLY A 197 -4.15 -10.37 -21.09
N PHE A 198 -4.47 -10.46 -19.80
CA PHE A 198 -4.62 -9.27 -18.96
C PHE A 198 -4.22 -9.47 -17.49
N TYR A 199 -3.81 -8.37 -16.88
CA TYR A 199 -3.66 -8.19 -15.43
C TYR A 199 -4.86 -7.44 -14.87
N LEU A 200 -5.23 -7.74 -13.63
CA LEU A 200 -6.16 -6.93 -12.85
C LEU A 200 -5.37 -6.15 -11.81
N VAL A 201 -5.61 -4.85 -11.77
CA VAL A 201 -5.02 -3.94 -10.78
C VAL A 201 -6.20 -3.26 -10.10
N GLN A 202 -6.24 -3.29 -8.77
CA GLN A 202 -7.26 -2.56 -8.06
C GLN A 202 -7.06 -1.06 -8.29
N ASP A 203 -8.15 -0.35 -8.45
CA ASP A 203 -8.13 1.10 -8.51
C ASP A 203 -7.86 1.63 -7.11
N PHE A 204 -6.59 1.93 -6.84
CA PHE A 204 -6.15 2.57 -5.61
C PHE A 204 -6.51 4.05 -5.57
N THR A 205 -7.62 4.44 -6.19
CA THR A 205 -8.08 5.82 -6.15
C THR A 205 -8.67 6.18 -4.79
N ALA A 206 -7.80 6.15 -3.79
CA ALA A 206 -7.67 7.21 -2.82
C ALA A 206 -7.06 8.49 -3.42
N GLY A 207 -6.87 8.54 -4.75
CA GLY A 207 -6.55 9.63 -5.70
C GLY A 207 -7.16 11.02 -5.45
N TRP A 208 -7.03 11.58 -4.26
CA TRP A 208 -7.10 13.01 -4.01
C TRP A 208 -5.79 13.64 -4.48
N SER A 209 -5.72 13.88 -5.79
CA SER A 209 -4.80 14.82 -6.41
C SER A 209 -5.12 16.26 -5.95
N GLY A 210 -5.11 16.54 -4.66
CA GLY A 210 -4.85 17.87 -4.17
C GLY A 210 -3.37 18.10 -4.41
N GLY A 211 -3.01 18.81 -5.49
CA GLY A 211 -1.64 19.19 -5.83
C GLY A 211 -1.00 20.15 -4.82
N SER A 212 -1.24 19.95 -3.53
CA SER A 212 -0.73 20.70 -2.41
C SER A 212 0.35 19.88 -1.72
N SER A 213 1.42 20.56 -1.32
CA SER A 213 2.55 20.14 -0.48
C SER A 213 2.22 19.45 0.86
N ASP A 214 0.97 19.04 1.09
CA ASP A 214 0.37 18.85 2.40
C ASP A 214 0.00 17.38 2.68
N HIS A 215 0.36 16.47 1.78
CA HIS A 215 0.02 15.03 1.90
C HIS A 215 0.57 14.35 3.15
N GLY A 216 1.67 14.86 3.75
CA GLY A 216 2.22 14.31 5.00
C GLY A 216 1.29 14.53 6.19
N ASP A 217 0.55 15.64 6.22
CA ASP A 217 -0.36 15.97 7.31
C ASP A 217 -1.63 15.10 7.25
N LEU A 218 -2.08 14.73 6.04
CA LEU A 218 -3.26 13.89 5.84
C LEU A 218 -3.09 12.48 6.42
N VAL A 219 -1.92 11.85 6.25
CA VAL A 219 -1.71 10.52 6.85
C VAL A 219 -1.76 10.60 8.39
N VAL A 220 -1.25 11.70 8.96
CA VAL A 220 -1.25 11.91 10.41
C VAL A 220 -2.69 12.07 10.92
N GLN A 221 -3.52 12.85 10.22
CA GLN A 221 -4.94 13.00 10.55
C GLN A 221 -5.67 11.66 10.51
N ARG A 222 -5.50 10.87 9.44
CA ARG A 222 -6.11 9.54 9.35
C ARG A 222 -5.65 8.59 10.46
N CYS A 223 -4.37 8.65 10.81
CA CYS A 223 -3.85 7.84 11.93
C CYS A 223 -4.44 8.26 13.28
N ASN A 224 -4.63 9.57 13.51
CA ASN A 224 -5.33 10.06 14.71
C ASN A 224 -6.77 9.53 14.75
N GLU A 225 -7.50 9.60 13.63
CA GLU A 225 -8.87 9.10 13.51
C GLU A 225 -8.96 7.59 13.78
N LEU A 226 -8.05 6.81 13.19
CA LEU A 226 -7.99 5.36 13.40
C LEU A 226 -7.72 5.01 14.85
N LEU A 227 -6.73 5.63 15.49
CA LEU A 227 -6.40 5.35 16.90
C LEU A 227 -7.49 5.85 17.86
N ALA A 228 -8.29 6.84 17.46
CA ALA A 228 -9.45 7.31 18.21
C ALA A 228 -10.73 6.48 17.95
N SER A 229 -10.74 5.64 16.91
CA SER A 229 -11.91 4.86 16.51
C SER A 229 -12.26 3.75 17.51
N ALA A 230 -13.53 3.38 17.57
CA ALA A 230 -13.99 2.25 18.37
C ALA A 230 -13.35 0.91 17.92
N GLU A 231 -13.02 0.80 16.63
CA GLU A 231 -12.39 -0.40 16.05
C GLU A 231 -10.99 -0.65 16.64
N LYS A 232 -10.22 0.41 16.89
CA LYS A 232 -8.87 0.32 17.45
C LYS A 232 -8.79 0.79 18.91
N ALA A 233 -9.91 0.82 19.63
CA ALA A 233 -9.92 1.20 21.05
C ALA A 233 -9.14 0.21 21.94
N ASP A 234 -8.84 -0.99 21.44
CA ASP A 234 -8.03 -1.97 22.14
C ASP A 234 -6.54 -1.58 22.23
N VAL A 235 -6.02 -0.86 21.24
CA VAL A 235 -4.62 -0.37 21.19
C VAL A 235 -4.28 0.51 22.40
N PRO A 236 -4.93 1.68 22.62
CA PRO A 236 -4.63 2.51 23.79
C PRO A 236 -4.95 1.80 25.10
N ARG A 237 -5.97 0.93 25.13
CA ARG A 237 -6.31 0.15 26.32
C ARG A 237 -5.20 -0.83 26.72
N LYS A 238 -4.62 -1.58 25.76
CA LYS A 238 -3.50 -2.49 26.03
C LYS A 238 -2.25 -1.74 26.44
N LEU A 239 -1.94 -0.64 25.75
CA LEU A 239 -0.80 0.21 26.09
C LEU A 239 -0.93 0.80 27.50
N LEU A 240 -2.12 1.24 27.92
CA LEU A 240 -2.38 1.66 29.30
C LEU A 240 -2.21 0.51 30.30
N ALA A 241 -2.74 -0.67 29.96
CA ALA A 241 -2.67 -1.86 30.82
C ALA A 241 -1.24 -2.38 31.02
N SER A 242 -0.30 -2.01 30.13
CA SER A 242 1.12 -2.39 30.25
C SER A 242 1.80 -1.84 31.50
N GLY A 243 1.32 -0.70 32.04
CA GLY A 243 1.94 0.00 33.17
C GLY A 243 3.32 0.60 32.88
N LEU A 244 3.83 0.51 31.64
CA LEU A 244 5.11 1.09 31.25
C LEU A 244 4.99 2.61 31.06
N SER A 245 6.08 3.32 31.35
CA SER A 245 6.11 4.79 31.34
C SER A 245 6.12 5.40 29.94
N GLU A 246 6.42 4.60 28.91
CA GLU A 246 6.40 5.02 27.51
C GLU A 246 5.62 4.00 26.67
N ARG A 247 4.71 4.51 25.83
CA ARG A 247 3.74 3.71 25.06
C ARG A 247 3.74 4.14 23.59
N HIS A 248 4.08 3.22 22.71
CA HIS A 248 4.24 3.45 21.29
C HIS A 248 3.10 2.77 20.52
N ALA A 249 2.46 3.50 19.62
CA ALA A 249 1.63 2.91 18.58
C ALA A 249 2.43 2.86 17.28
N VAL A 250 2.56 1.66 16.69
CA VAL A 250 3.11 1.47 15.35
C VAL A 250 1.96 1.17 14.41
N VAL A 251 1.77 2.04 13.41
CA VAL A 251 0.77 1.88 12.36
C VAL A 251 1.50 1.48 11.08
N VAL A 252 1.28 0.24 10.63
CA VAL A 252 1.73 -0.22 9.30
C VAL A 252 0.73 0.30 8.27
N VAL A 253 1.12 1.34 7.55
CA VAL A 253 0.29 2.09 6.61
C VAL A 253 0.39 1.48 5.22
N THR A 254 -0.72 0.95 4.74
CA THR A 254 -0.82 0.26 3.46
C THR A 254 -1.26 1.16 2.33
N PHE A 255 -1.07 0.65 1.11
CA PHE A 255 -1.22 1.44 -0.10
C PHE A 255 -2.65 1.92 -0.35
N ASP A 256 -3.65 1.23 0.19
CA ASP A 256 -5.06 1.66 0.18
C ASP A 256 -5.30 2.91 1.07
N TRP A 257 -4.43 3.15 2.04
CA TRP A 257 -4.48 4.30 2.94
C TRP A 257 -3.69 5.51 2.43
N LEU A 258 -2.60 5.25 1.72
CA LEU A 258 -1.79 6.28 1.09
C LEU A 258 -2.33 6.50 -0.33
N ASP A 259 -2.95 7.66 -0.54
CA ASP A 259 -3.12 8.13 -1.91
C ASP A 259 -1.76 8.15 -2.63
N SER A 260 -1.78 7.95 -3.95
CA SER A 260 -0.71 8.09 -4.92
C SER A 260 0.46 9.00 -4.50
N LEU A 261 1.34 8.44 -3.67
CA LEU A 261 2.80 8.49 -3.74
C LEU A 261 3.50 9.86 -3.56
N GLY A 262 2.81 10.90 -3.06
CA GLY A 262 3.36 12.26 -3.06
C GLY A 262 4.48 12.56 -2.04
N SER A 263 4.13 12.75 -0.77
CA SER A 263 5.02 13.42 0.19
C SER A 263 5.97 12.49 0.94
N ILE A 264 5.48 11.36 1.45
CA ILE A 264 6.30 10.48 2.28
C ILE A 264 7.25 9.64 1.41
N GLU A 265 6.96 9.44 0.14
CA GLU A 265 7.98 8.92 -0.78
C GLU A 265 9.07 9.95 -1.08
N SER A 266 8.69 11.23 -1.18
CA SER A 266 9.61 12.31 -1.57
C SER A 266 10.50 12.81 -0.45
N GLY A 267 10.54 12.15 0.71
CA GLY A 267 11.30 12.63 1.85
C GLY A 267 10.52 13.55 2.80
N ALA A 268 9.37 14.09 2.40
CA ALA A 268 8.69 15.12 3.18
C ALA A 268 8.06 14.55 4.46
N LEU A 269 8.39 15.16 5.58
CA LEU A 269 7.83 14.85 6.90
C LEU A 269 6.53 15.65 7.11
N PRO A 270 5.59 15.14 7.92
CA PRO A 270 4.44 15.91 8.36
C PRO A 270 4.87 17.16 9.14
N ARG A 271 4.06 18.21 9.06
CA ARG A 271 4.28 19.49 9.74
C ARG A 271 3.46 19.60 11.02
N ILE A 272 2.35 18.87 11.09
CA ILE A 272 1.48 18.87 12.28
C ILE A 272 1.90 17.79 13.28
N ALA A 273 1.78 18.09 14.57
CA ALA A 273 1.90 17.07 15.61
C ALA A 273 0.67 16.14 15.60
N PRO A 274 0.82 14.84 15.92
CA PRO A 274 -0.32 13.95 16.04
C PRO A 274 -1.16 14.30 17.28
N THR A 275 -2.46 14.04 17.22
CA THR A 275 -3.39 14.15 18.35
C THR A 275 -3.67 12.75 18.87
N LEU A 276 -2.81 12.29 19.78
CA LEU A 276 -2.83 10.90 20.24
C LEU A 276 -3.87 10.67 21.36
N PRO A 277 -4.60 9.54 21.35
CA PRO A 277 -5.50 9.21 22.44
C PRO A 277 -4.73 8.93 23.74
N LYS A 278 -5.41 9.11 24.88
CA LYS A 278 -4.83 8.80 26.20
C LYS A 278 -4.30 7.37 26.21
N GLY A 279 -3.03 7.20 26.61
CA GLY A 279 -2.36 5.89 26.60
C GLY A 279 -1.39 5.68 25.46
N VAL A 280 -1.27 6.63 24.53
CA VAL A 280 -0.29 6.59 23.44
C VAL A 280 0.59 7.84 23.55
N ASP A 281 1.89 7.63 23.73
CA ASP A 281 2.87 8.71 23.91
C ASP A 281 3.71 8.97 22.64
N ARG A 282 3.79 7.96 21.76
CA ARG A 282 4.65 7.91 20.57
C ARG A 282 3.89 7.31 19.40
N LEU A 283 4.14 7.81 18.19
CA LEU A 283 3.52 7.32 16.96
C LEU A 283 4.58 7.00 15.91
N TRP A 284 4.42 5.85 15.27
CA TRP A 284 5.25 5.38 14.17
C TRP A 284 4.36 5.03 12.99
N LEU A 285 4.69 5.52 11.81
CA LEU A 285 4.00 5.21 10.56
C LEU A 285 4.99 4.47 9.66
N VAL A 286 4.77 3.17 9.48
CA VAL A 286 5.65 2.30 8.69
C VAL A 286 5.00 2.07 7.34
N ILE A 287 5.72 2.37 6.26
CA ILE A 287 5.22 2.28 4.89
C ILE A 287 5.94 1.14 4.20
N PRO A 288 5.37 -0.09 4.17
CA PRO A 288 5.91 -1.17 3.38
C PRO A 288 5.79 -0.79 1.91
N ARG A 289 6.93 -0.60 1.25
CA ARG A 289 7.01 -0.17 -0.14
C ARG A 289 7.58 -1.28 -0.99
N GLU A 290 6.95 -1.53 -2.14
CA GLU A 290 7.55 -2.28 -3.25
C GLU A 290 7.25 -1.60 -4.59
N PRO A 291 8.25 -1.42 -5.49
CA PRO A 291 9.68 -1.60 -5.27
C PRO A 291 10.30 -0.38 -4.53
N GLY A 292 11.21 -0.64 -3.59
CA GLY A 292 12.00 0.40 -2.92
C GLY A 292 12.32 0.07 -1.47
N PRO A 293 13.16 0.88 -0.81
CA PRO A 293 13.43 0.66 0.61
C PRO A 293 12.19 0.97 1.43
N ILE A 294 12.00 0.21 2.51
CA ILE A 294 10.93 0.48 3.48
C ILE A 294 11.30 1.74 4.24
N ARG A 295 10.36 2.68 4.36
CA ARG A 295 10.52 3.92 5.12
C ARG A 295 9.52 3.94 6.26
N ALA A 296 9.96 4.47 7.40
CA ALA A 296 9.06 4.84 8.47
C ALA A 296 9.29 6.30 8.86
N ILE A 297 8.21 6.95 9.29
CA ILE A 297 8.27 8.27 9.93
C ILE A 297 7.71 8.15 11.34
N TYR A 298 8.27 8.90 12.29
CA TYR A 298 7.90 8.75 13.69
C TYR A 298 7.98 10.05 14.47
N TRP A 299 7.19 10.11 15.54
CA TRP A 299 7.04 11.24 16.43
C TRP A 299 7.22 10.79 17.88
N LEU A 300 8.17 11.41 18.59
CA LEU A 300 8.57 11.01 19.94
C LEU A 300 8.11 11.97 21.05
N GLY A 301 7.05 12.73 20.85
CA GLY A 301 6.57 13.66 21.89
C GLY A 301 7.30 14.99 22.00
N ASP A 302 8.36 15.19 21.22
CA ASP A 302 9.24 16.36 21.32
C ASP A 302 8.95 17.43 20.25
N GLY A 303 7.80 17.32 19.59
CA GLY A 303 7.34 18.28 18.60
C GLY A 303 8.01 18.16 17.23
N ARG A 304 8.82 17.12 16.98
CA ARG A 304 9.49 16.91 15.68
C ARG A 304 9.25 15.52 15.11
N TRP A 305 8.91 15.49 13.82
CA TRP A 305 8.93 14.26 13.05
C TRP A 305 10.36 13.90 12.65
N ARG A 306 10.61 12.61 12.52
CA ARG A 306 11.85 12.01 12.03
C ARG A 306 11.51 10.88 11.07
N ASP A 307 12.49 10.43 10.31
CA ASP A 307 12.37 9.24 9.48
C ASP A 307 13.51 8.25 9.70
N VAL A 308 13.26 7.03 9.26
CA VAL A 308 14.25 5.97 9.10
C VAL A 308 13.94 5.24 7.80
N VAL A 309 14.99 4.87 7.07
CA VAL A 309 14.91 4.04 5.87
C VAL A 309 15.61 2.74 6.19
N LEU A 310 14.89 1.63 6.06
CA LEU A 310 15.43 0.30 6.30
C LEU A 310 16.27 -0.16 5.11
N THR A 311 17.47 -0.65 5.40
CA THR A 311 18.35 -1.30 4.41
C THR A 311 17.90 -2.73 4.17
N GLU A 312 18.33 -3.33 3.04
CA GLU A 312 18.09 -4.76 2.79
C GLU A 312 18.64 -5.62 3.93
N GLU A 313 19.85 -5.34 4.42
CA GLU A 313 20.46 -6.05 5.57
C GLU A 313 19.59 -6.01 6.83
N GLN A 314 18.98 -4.86 7.14
CA GLN A 314 18.06 -4.73 8.28
C GLN A 314 16.76 -5.52 8.08
N LEU A 315 16.37 -5.75 6.82
CA LEU A 315 15.23 -6.57 6.44
C LEU A 315 15.59 -8.06 6.30
N GLU A 316 16.86 -8.43 6.28
CA GLU A 316 17.32 -9.82 6.12
C GLU A 316 17.34 -10.61 7.45
N ALA A 317 16.71 -10.11 8.51
CA ALA A 317 16.63 -10.79 9.81
C ALA A 317 16.26 -12.29 9.67
N PRO A 318 16.79 -13.16 10.55
CA PRO A 318 17.25 -14.49 10.18
C PRO A 318 16.13 -15.34 9.56
N ARG A 319 16.32 -15.68 8.28
CA ARG A 319 15.44 -16.54 7.44
C ARG A 319 15.03 -17.88 8.09
N GLY A 320 15.62 -18.25 9.23
CA GLY A 320 15.27 -19.41 10.04
C GLY A 320 13.96 -19.30 10.86
N LEU A 321 13.32 -18.13 10.94
CA LEU A 321 12.06 -17.98 11.71
C LEU A 321 10.78 -18.30 10.93
N PHE A 322 10.82 -18.32 9.60
CA PHE A 322 9.63 -18.49 8.74
C PHE A 322 9.66 -19.76 7.87
N SER A 323 10.61 -20.66 8.10
CA SER A 323 10.76 -21.93 7.37
C SER A 323 10.12 -23.14 8.09
N GLY A 324 9.17 -22.88 8.98
CA GLY A 324 8.43 -23.90 9.75
C GLY A 324 7.09 -24.27 9.12
#